data_AF-A0A7L1TTG8-F1
#
_entry.id   AF-A0A7L1TTG8-F1
#
_cell.length_a   1.000
_cell.length_b   1.000
_cell.length_c   1.000
_cell.angle_alpha   90.00
_cell.angle_beta   90.00
_cell.angle_gamma   90.00
#
_symmetry.space_group_name_H-M   'P 1'
#
loop_
_entity.id
_entity.type
_entity.pdbx_description
1 polymer ?
#
loop_
_entity_poly.entity_id
_entity_poly.type
_entity_poly.pdbx_seq_one_letter_code
_entity_poly.pdbx_strand_id
1 'polypeptide(L)'
;MADIHEVPRPRIATGQLAQHIGQPVCFVGRVEKIHPSGKLVVLTDGLGKHTTVELSEPLDEEISGVIEVVGRVTNQATIMCSSYVQFREDKSSFDLELYNEALKIIHEFPEYFPFG
;
A
#
# COMPACT_ATOMS: atom_id res chain seq x y z
N MET A 1 -5.94 10.77 -18.29
CA MET A 1 -6.05 9.88 -17.12
C MET A 1 -6.39 10.76 -15.94
N ALA A 2 -7.43 10.45 -15.17
CA ALA A 2 -7.72 11.21 -13.96
C ALA A 2 -6.53 11.10 -12.99
N ASP A 3 -6.25 12.18 -12.27
CA ASP A 3 -5.22 12.17 -11.24
C ASP A 3 -5.57 11.07 -10.22
N ILE A 4 -4.59 10.26 -9.82
CA ILE A 4 -4.80 9.17 -8.85
C ILE A 4 -5.29 9.70 -7.50
N HIS A 5 -5.03 10.97 -7.20
CA HIS A 5 -5.50 11.64 -6.00
C HIS A 5 -6.95 12.12 -6.08
N GLU A 6 -7.53 12.20 -7.28
CA GLU A 6 -8.91 12.64 -7.55
C GLU A 6 -9.92 11.48 -7.62
N VAL A 7 -9.45 10.23 -7.55
CA VAL A 7 -10.29 9.03 -7.64
C VAL A 7 -10.30 8.25 -6.32
N PRO A 8 -11.35 7.44 -6.06
CA PRO A 8 -11.37 6.52 -4.93
C PRO A 8 -10.19 5.56 -5.00
N ARG A 9 -9.61 5.28 -3.83
CA ARG A 9 -8.45 4.39 -3.65
C ARG A 9 -8.79 3.36 -2.58
N PRO A 10 -9.38 2.21 -2.95
CA PRO A 10 -9.66 1.14 -2.01
C PRO A 10 -8.44 0.79 -1.18
N ARG A 11 -8.62 0.71 0.14
CA ARG A 11 -7.58 0.21 1.05
C ARG A 11 -7.55 -1.30 0.96
N ILE A 12 -6.42 -1.89 0.59
CA ILE A 12 -6.35 -3.34 0.31
C ILE A 12 -5.17 -4.02 1.01
N ALA A 13 -5.32 -5.32 1.24
CA ALA A 13 -4.23 -6.21 1.64
C ALA A 13 -3.59 -6.89 0.41
N THR A 14 -2.45 -7.55 0.60
CA THR A 14 -1.69 -8.19 -0.50
C THR A 14 -2.54 -9.21 -1.26
N GLY A 15 -3.38 -9.95 -0.53
CA GLY A 15 -4.27 -10.97 -1.11
C GLY A 15 -5.30 -10.43 -2.11
N GLN A 16 -5.52 -9.11 -2.15
CA GLN A 16 -6.51 -8.46 -3.01
C GLN A 16 -5.89 -7.81 -4.26
N LEU A 17 -4.56 -7.81 -4.42
CA LEU A 17 -3.88 -7.15 -5.54
C LEU A 17 -4.36 -7.68 -6.90
N ALA A 18 -4.48 -9.00 -7.07
CA ALA A 18 -4.93 -9.60 -8.32
C ALA A 18 -6.34 -9.15 -8.74
N GLN A 19 -7.21 -8.79 -7.79
CA GLN A 19 -8.57 -8.31 -8.06
C GLN A 19 -8.60 -6.83 -8.46
N HIS A 20 -7.51 -6.10 -8.21
CA HIS A 20 -7.41 -4.65 -8.42
C HIS A 20 -6.44 -4.28 -9.55
N ILE A 21 -6.05 -5.22 -10.42
CA ILE A 21 -5.15 -4.95 -11.56
C ILE A 21 -5.66 -3.75 -12.37
N GLY A 22 -4.75 -2.80 -12.62
CA GLY A 22 -5.05 -1.58 -13.35
C GLY A 22 -5.81 -0.52 -12.55
N GLN A 23 -6.22 -0.79 -11.31
CA GLN A 23 -6.98 0.13 -10.46
C GLN A 23 -6.08 0.92 -9.49
N PRO A 24 -6.47 2.16 -9.12
CA PRO A 24 -5.82 2.91 -8.06
C PRO A 24 -6.15 2.30 -6.69
N VAL A 25 -5.16 2.18 -5.82
CA VAL A 25 -5.29 1.56 -4.49
C VAL A 25 -4.51 2.33 -3.44
N CYS A 26 -4.86 2.10 -2.18
CA CYS A 26 -4.08 2.48 -1.01
C CYS A 26 -3.62 1.21 -0.27
N PHE A 27 -2.31 1.07 -0.11
CA PHE A 27 -1.70 -0.09 0.54
C PHE A 27 -0.87 0.37 1.73
N VAL A 28 -1.05 -0.26 2.88
CA VAL A 28 -0.24 0.03 4.08
C VAL A 28 0.52 -1.23 4.44
N GLY A 29 1.84 -1.10 4.60
CA GLY A 29 2.70 -2.22 4.94
C GLY A 29 4.03 -1.77 5.54
N ARG A 30 4.73 -2.71 6.16
CA ARG A 30 6.06 -2.50 6.73
C ARG A 30 7.13 -2.70 5.67
N VAL A 31 8.09 -1.78 5.59
CA VAL A 31 9.26 -1.90 4.71
C VAL A 31 10.10 -3.10 5.15
N GLU A 32 10.25 -4.07 4.26
CA GLU A 32 11.04 -5.29 4.48
C GLU A 32 12.40 -5.19 3.80
N LYS A 33 12.42 -4.72 2.55
CA LYS A 33 13.64 -4.63 1.75
C LYS A 33 13.55 -3.51 0.73
N ILE A 34 14.65 -2.80 0.54
CA ILE A 34 14.82 -1.83 -0.55
C ILE A 34 15.85 -2.41 -1.53
N HIS A 35 15.51 -2.43 -2.82
CA HIS A 35 16.44 -2.84 -3.86
C HIS A 35 17.57 -1.79 -4.02
N PRO A 36 18.82 -2.17 -4.33
CA PRO A 36 19.94 -1.22 -4.43
C PRO A 36 19.74 -0.08 -5.44
N SER A 37 18.85 -0.23 -6.41
CA SER A 37 18.49 0.85 -7.34
C SER A 37 17.64 1.95 -6.72
N GLY A 38 17.12 1.75 -5.50
CA GLY A 38 16.15 2.63 -4.86
C GLY A 38 14.76 2.64 -5.52
N LYS A 39 14.53 1.83 -6.57
CA LYS A 39 13.29 1.85 -7.36
C LYS A 39 12.28 0.75 -7.02
N LEU A 40 12.67 -0.21 -6.19
CA LEU A 40 11.80 -1.31 -5.77
C LEU A 40 11.84 -1.42 -4.26
N VAL A 41 10.67 -1.48 -3.65
CA VAL A 41 10.50 -1.62 -2.20
C VAL A 41 9.59 -2.81 -1.95
N VAL A 42 10.03 -3.75 -1.11
CA VAL A 42 9.22 -4.89 -0.66
C VAL A 42 8.54 -4.48 0.63
N LEU A 43 7.21 -4.60 0.66
CA LEU A 43 6.39 -4.35 1.84
C LEU A 43 5.75 -5.64 2.34
N THR A 44 5.59 -5.74 3.65
CA THR A 44 4.86 -6.82 4.34
C THR A 44 3.55 -6.26 4.91
N ASP A 45 2.41 -6.88 4.61
CA ASP A 45 1.11 -6.52 5.19
C ASP A 45 0.89 -7.12 6.59
N GLY A 46 -0.25 -6.80 7.21
CA GLY A 46 -0.65 -7.31 8.53
C GLY A 46 -0.93 -8.82 8.60
N LEU A 47 -0.83 -9.56 7.50
CA LEU A 47 -0.92 -11.02 7.48
C LEU A 47 0.43 -11.68 7.18
N GLY A 48 1.52 -10.91 7.18
CA GLY A 48 2.85 -11.40 6.85
C GLY A 48 3.04 -11.70 5.37
N LYS A 49 2.15 -11.22 4.48
CA LYS A 49 2.29 -11.41 3.03
C LYS A 49 3.04 -10.24 2.42
N HIS A 50 3.82 -10.54 1.38
CA HIS A 50 4.69 -9.56 0.74
C HIS A 50 4.14 -9.07 -0.59
N THR A 51 4.33 -7.78 -0.86
CA THR A 51 4.17 -7.18 -2.19
C THR A 51 5.38 -6.35 -2.57
N THR A 52 5.54 -6.10 -3.87
CA THR A 52 6.55 -5.17 -4.39
C THR A 52 5.89 -3.88 -4.82
N VAL A 53 6.47 -2.77 -4.40
CA VAL A 53 6.14 -1.41 -4.82
C VAL A 53 7.24 -0.93 -5.75
N GLU A 54 6.83 -0.45 -6.93
CA GLU A 54 7.70 0.08 -7.98
C GLU A 54 7.63 1.60 -7.98
N LEU A 55 8.79 2.26 -8.01
CA LEU A 55 8.92 3.71 -8.05
C LEU A 55 9.43 4.14 -9.42
N SER A 56 8.90 5.24 -9.96
CA SER A 56 9.37 5.85 -11.21
C SER A 56 10.81 6.34 -11.09
N GLU A 57 11.11 6.95 -9.94
CA GLU A 57 12.41 7.51 -9.57
C GLU A 57 12.96 6.79 -8.34
N PRO A 58 14.30 6.70 -8.17
CA PRO A 58 14.88 6.15 -6.94
C PRO A 58 14.42 6.93 -5.71
N LEU A 59 14.36 6.28 -4.55
CA LEU A 59 14.16 6.97 -3.28
C LEU A 59 15.25 8.02 -3.04
N ASP A 60 14.83 9.23 -2.67
CA ASP A 60 15.74 10.32 -2.26
C ASP A 60 16.24 10.15 -0.83
N GLU A 61 15.48 9.42 0.00
CA GLU A 61 15.78 9.16 1.41
C GLU A 61 15.52 7.70 1.79
N GLU A 62 16.20 7.22 2.84
CA GLU A 62 15.98 5.89 3.37
C GLU A 62 14.64 5.86 4.11
N ILE A 63 13.74 4.98 3.65
CA ILE A 63 12.44 4.75 4.28
C ILE A 63 12.48 3.49 5.13
N SER A 64 11.74 3.48 6.24
CA SER A 64 11.67 2.33 7.15
C SER A 64 10.34 2.30 7.89
N GLY A 65 10.10 1.24 8.66
CA GLY A 65 8.87 1.10 9.44
C GLY A 65 7.64 0.90 8.56
N VAL A 66 6.47 1.34 9.04
CA VAL A 66 5.22 1.27 8.28
C VAL A 66 5.08 2.48 7.34
N ILE A 67 4.72 2.21 6.08
CA ILE A 67 4.41 3.22 5.10
C ILE A 67 3.01 3.00 4.50
N GLU A 68 2.36 4.08 4.12
CA GLU A 68 1.19 4.09 3.25
C GLU A 68 1.62 4.43 1.82
N VAL A 69 1.24 3.60 0.87
CA VAL A 69 1.52 3.75 -0.56
C VAL A 69 0.21 3.96 -1.30
N VAL A 70 0.15 5.02 -2.08
CA VAL A 70 -0.89 5.24 -3.10
C VAL A 70 -0.29 4.95 -4.46
N GLY A 71 -0.94 4.10 -5.23
CA GLY A 71 -0.45 3.68 -6.53
C GLY A 71 -1.46 2.89 -7.33
N ARG A 72 -1.06 2.47 -8.52
CA ARG A 72 -1.90 1.64 -9.40
C ARG A 72 -1.36 0.21 -9.41
N VAL A 73 -2.23 -0.77 -9.27
CA VAL A 73 -1.80 -2.17 -9.35
C VAL A 73 -1.41 -2.50 -10.79
N THR A 74 -0.26 -3.14 -10.98
CA THR A 74 0.27 -3.55 -12.28
C THR A 74 -0.31 -4.89 -12.74
N ASN A 75 0.02 -5.31 -13.96
CA ASN A 75 -0.36 -6.63 -14.47
C ASN A 75 0.37 -7.79 -13.75
N GLN A 76 1.44 -7.50 -13.01
CA GLN A 76 2.21 -8.46 -12.22
C GLN A 76 1.73 -8.52 -10.76
N ALA A 77 0.60 -7.88 -10.43
CA ALA A 77 0.09 -7.73 -9.07
C ALA A 77 1.11 -7.07 -8.13
N THR A 78 1.94 -6.16 -8.65
CA THR A 78 2.76 -5.20 -7.89
C THR A 78 2.05 -3.84 -7.85
N ILE A 79 2.60 -2.85 -7.17
CA ILE A 79 2.02 -1.50 -7.11
C ILE A 79 2.99 -0.50 -7.77
N MET A 80 2.58 0.14 -8.86
CA MET A 80 3.27 1.32 -9.38
C MET A 80 2.91 2.52 -8.52
N CYS A 81 3.87 2.94 -7.69
CA CYS A 81 3.72 4.01 -6.72
C CYS A 81 3.54 5.36 -7.41
N SER A 82 2.63 6.17 -6.88
CA SER A 82 2.49 7.59 -7.23
C SER A 82 2.91 8.49 -6.07
N SER A 83 2.64 8.07 -4.83
CA SER A 83 3.09 8.75 -3.62
C SER A 83 3.15 7.78 -2.45
N TYR A 84 3.99 8.06 -1.47
CA TYR A 84 4.02 7.33 -0.21
C TYR A 84 4.17 8.28 0.98
N VAL A 85 3.76 7.83 2.16
CA VAL A 85 3.95 8.53 3.44
C VAL A 85 4.41 7.53 4.48
N GLN A 86 5.50 7.84 5.20
CA GLN A 86 5.93 7.04 6.33
C GLN A 86 5.11 7.38 7.58
N PHE A 87 4.58 6.36 8.24
CA PHE A 87 3.86 6.54 9.50
C PHE A 87 4.85 6.81 10.63
N ARG A 88 4.47 7.75 11.51
CA ARG A 88 5.31 8.12 12.65
C ARG A 88 5.17 7.05 13.75
N GLU A 89 6.23 6.29 13.99
CA GLU A 89 6.29 5.24 15.03
C GLU A 89 7.15 5.66 16.25
N ASP A 90 7.42 6.95 16.45
CA ASP A 90 8.29 7.49 17.51
C ASP A 90 7.73 7.33 18.95
N LYS A 91 6.40 7.35 19.09
CA LYS A 91 5.70 7.26 20.38
C LYS A 91 4.98 5.93 20.59
N SER A 92 4.59 5.27 19.50
CA SER A 92 3.84 4.02 19.49
C SER A 92 4.06 3.30 18.17
N SER A 93 4.24 1.98 18.23
CA SER A 93 4.27 1.12 17.04
C SER A 93 2.90 1.08 16.36
N PHE A 94 2.89 1.04 15.04
CA PHE A 94 1.65 0.85 14.29
C PHE A 94 1.27 -0.65 14.25
N ASP A 95 0.07 -0.97 14.70
CA ASP A 95 -0.45 -2.34 14.71
C ASP A 95 -1.03 -2.70 13.34
N LEU A 96 -0.20 -3.34 12.50
CA LEU A 96 -0.58 -3.78 11.16
C LEU A 96 -1.61 -4.92 11.18
N GLU A 97 -1.59 -5.79 12.20
CA GLU A 97 -2.55 -6.89 12.32
C GLU A 97 -3.95 -6.32 12.57
N LEU A 98 -4.06 -5.38 13.51
CA LEU A 98 -5.31 -4.66 13.76
C LEU A 98 -5.77 -3.85 12.53
N TYR A 99 -4.86 -3.18 11.83
CA TYR A 99 -5.20 -2.50 10.58
C TYR A 99 -5.76 -3.48 9.54
N ASN A 100 -5.21 -4.69 9.45
CA ASN A 100 -5.72 -5.71 8.53
C ASN A 100 -7.13 -6.20 8.93
N GLU A 101 -7.45 -6.30 10.23
CA GLU A 101 -8.84 -6.55 10.66
C GLU A 101 -9.78 -5.41 10.24
N ALA A 102 -9.33 -4.15 10.31
CA ALA A 102 -10.11 -3.02 9.82
C ALA A 102 -10.35 -3.10 8.29
N LEU A 103 -9.37 -3.58 7.51
CA LEU A 103 -9.58 -3.84 6.07
C LEU A 103 -10.68 -4.85 5.84
N LYS A 104 -10.72 -5.95 6.60
CA LYS A 104 -11.80 -6.96 6.47
C LYS A 104 -13.16 -6.31 6.69
N ILE A 105 -13.30 -5.49 7.75
CA ILE A 105 -14.56 -4.79 8.06
C ILE A 105 -14.97 -3.86 6.92
N ILE A 106 -14.03 -3.06 6.39
CA ILE A 106 -14.32 -2.12 5.30
C ILE A 106 -14.80 -2.84 4.03
N HIS A 107 -14.26 -4.02 3.73
CA HIS A 107 -14.67 -4.82 2.57
C HIS A 107 -15.92 -5.68 2.83
N GLU A 108 -16.17 -6.07 4.08
CA GLU A 108 -17.36 -6.82 4.48
C GLU A 108 -18.61 -5.94 4.51
N PHE A 109 -18.46 -4.66 4.86
CA PHE A 109 -19.56 -3.70 4.99
C PHE A 109 -19.38 -2.43 4.13
N PRO A 110 -19.33 -2.57 2.80
CA PRO A 110 -19.09 -1.45 1.88
C PRO A 110 -20.18 -0.36 1.93
N GLU A 111 -21.38 -0.66 2.41
CA GLU A 111 -22.46 0.31 2.60
C GLU A 111 -22.15 1.37 3.68
N TYR A 112 -21.29 1.05 4.65
CA TYR A 112 -20.85 1.97 5.69
C TYR A 112 -19.49 2.60 5.38
N PHE A 113 -18.76 2.08 4.40
CA PHE A 113 -17.49 2.63 3.92
C PHE A 113 -17.43 2.61 2.38
N PRO A 114 -18.23 3.44 1.70
CA PRO A 114 -18.27 3.45 0.25
C PRO A 114 -16.99 4.03 -0.34
N PHE A 115 -16.40 3.33 -1.31
CA PHE A 115 -15.26 3.81 -2.09
C PHE A 115 -15.72 4.56 -3.35
N GLY A 116 -16.51 5.62 -3.15
CA GLY A 116 -16.98 6.52 -4.22
C GLY A 116 -18.01 5.94 -5.19
#